data_AF-A0A7L4TD37-F1
#
_entry.id   AF-A0A7L4TD37-F1
#
_cell.length_a   1.000
_cell.length_b   1.000
_cell.length_c   1.000
_cell.angle_alpha   90.00
_cell.angle_beta   90.00
_cell.angle_gamma   90.00
#
_symmetry.space_group_name_H-M   'P 1'
#
loop_
_entity.id
_entity.type
_entity.pdbx_description
1 polymer ?
#
loop_
_entity_poly.entity_id
_entity_poly.type
_entity_poly.pdbx_seq_one_letter_code
_entity_poly.pdbx_strand_id
1 'polypeptide(L)'
;CGHYASYEWLNAIQLHGLDYRGFGIYKKIKNPFFDKLVKDIRGRFQGELISTLTATKQIIKNEKNGILGVYAMIADQSPKINRTKAWTEFMGSTVPVFMGTEKLSKELDMAVVYLHVEKKKRGFYEATFKTISYNPAEEKDF
;
A
#
# COMPACT_ATOMS: atom_id res chain seq x y z
N CYS A 1 2.72 1.05 3.96
CA CYS A 1 2.82 0.32 5.26
C CYS A 1 3.75 -0.89 5.07
N GLY A 2 4.04 -1.64 6.13
CA GLY A 2 4.73 -2.94 6.06
C GLY A 2 3.82 -4.08 6.52
N HIS A 3 4.25 -5.33 6.33
CA HIS A 3 3.69 -6.52 6.97
C HIS A 3 4.05 -6.53 8.47
N TYR A 4 3.66 -5.47 9.18
CA TYR A 4 3.95 -5.24 10.58
C TYR A 4 2.65 -5.14 11.37
N ALA A 5 2.62 -5.83 12.53
CA ALA A 5 1.45 -5.92 13.41
C ALA A 5 0.15 -6.21 12.62
N SER A 6 -0.98 -5.69 13.09
CA SER A 6 -2.28 -5.86 12.44
C SER A 6 -2.49 -4.84 11.32
N TYR A 7 -1.66 -4.86 10.27
CA TYR A 7 -1.80 -3.94 9.13
C TYR A 7 -3.16 -4.03 8.41
N GLU A 8 -3.88 -5.15 8.56
CA GLU A 8 -5.26 -5.33 8.05
C GLU A 8 -6.27 -4.33 8.61
N TRP A 9 -5.93 -3.58 9.69
CA TRP A 9 -6.72 -2.45 10.14
C TRP A 9 -6.89 -1.38 9.04
N LEU A 10 -6.02 -1.34 8.01
CA LEU A 10 -6.20 -0.52 6.81
C LEU A 10 -7.58 -0.68 6.17
N ASN A 11 -8.12 -1.91 6.14
CA ASN A 11 -9.44 -2.14 5.54
C ASN A 11 -10.55 -1.45 6.34
N ALA A 12 -10.37 -1.30 7.66
CA ALA A 12 -11.35 -0.68 8.55
C ALA A 12 -11.22 0.85 8.61
N ILE A 13 -10.20 1.46 8.01
CA ILE A 13 -10.03 2.92 8.03
C ILE A 13 -11.20 3.64 7.37
N GLN A 14 -11.87 3.00 6.39
CA GLN A 14 -13.09 3.53 5.81
C GLN A 14 -14.19 3.81 6.86
N LEU A 15 -14.22 3.06 7.96
CA LEU A 15 -15.16 3.26 9.07
C LEU A 15 -14.85 4.50 9.92
N HIS A 16 -13.64 5.05 9.80
CA HIS A 16 -13.15 6.19 10.57
C HIS A 16 -13.19 7.50 9.77
N GLY A 17 -14.10 7.61 8.80
CA GLY A 17 -14.36 8.86 8.07
C GLY A 17 -13.33 9.17 6.99
N LEU A 18 -12.82 8.15 6.30
CA LEU A 18 -11.95 8.40 5.15
C LEU A 18 -12.76 9.03 4.00
N ASP A 19 -12.40 10.27 3.64
CA ASP A 19 -13.10 11.04 2.60
C ASP A 19 -12.95 10.47 1.18
N TYR A 20 -11.98 9.58 0.99
CA TYR A 20 -11.60 9.01 -0.31
C TYR A 20 -11.79 7.50 -0.35
N ARG A 21 -11.90 6.94 -1.55
CA ARG A 21 -12.02 5.48 -1.73
C ARG A 21 -10.71 4.79 -1.38
N GLY A 22 -10.77 3.75 -0.56
CA GLY A 22 -9.64 2.88 -0.25
C GLY A 22 -9.41 1.81 -1.32
N PHE A 23 -8.20 1.73 -1.85
CA PHE A 23 -7.76 0.74 -2.82
C PHE A 23 -6.62 -0.11 -2.26
N GLY A 24 -6.85 -1.41 -2.09
CA GLY A 24 -5.84 -2.36 -1.64
C GLY A 24 -5.16 -3.05 -2.83
N ILE A 25 -3.82 -2.99 -2.91
CA ILE A 25 -3.11 -3.74 -3.95
C ILE A 25 -3.05 -5.22 -3.57
N TYR A 26 -3.61 -6.07 -4.44
CA TYR A 26 -3.86 -7.47 -4.16
C TYR A 26 -3.19 -8.39 -5.18
N LYS A 27 -2.52 -9.43 -4.68
CA LYS A 27 -2.01 -10.52 -5.49
C LYS A 27 -2.97 -11.70 -5.34
N LYS A 28 -3.53 -12.16 -6.47
CA LYS A 28 -4.46 -13.29 -6.51
C LYS A 28 -3.87 -14.51 -5.79
N ILE A 29 -4.61 -15.05 -4.84
CA ILE A 29 -4.25 -16.29 -4.14
C ILE A 29 -4.54 -17.47 -5.09
N LYS A 30 -3.63 -18.44 -5.13
CA LYS A 30 -3.71 -19.57 -6.08
C LYS A 30 -4.95 -20.43 -5.85
N ASN A 31 -5.31 -20.67 -4.59
CA ASN A 31 -6.51 -21.41 -4.24
C ASN A 31 -7.74 -20.49 -4.37
N PRO A 32 -8.74 -20.85 -5.19
CA PRO A 32 -9.90 -19.99 -5.46
C PRO A 32 -10.80 -19.78 -4.24
N PHE A 33 -10.89 -20.75 -3.32
CA PHE A 33 -11.69 -20.61 -2.10
C PHE A 33 -11.07 -19.57 -1.17
N PHE A 34 -9.75 -19.63 -0.95
CA PHE A 34 -9.05 -18.62 -0.16
C PHE A 34 -9.00 -17.26 -0.85
N ASP A 35 -8.86 -17.21 -2.18
CA ASP A 35 -8.92 -15.96 -2.95
C ASP A 35 -10.26 -15.25 -2.75
N LYS A 36 -11.37 -16.00 -2.83
CA LYS A 36 -12.70 -15.47 -2.57
C LYS A 36 -12.85 -15.02 -1.12
N LEU A 37 -12.49 -15.87 -0.15
CA LEU A 37 -12.60 -15.55 1.27
C LEU A 37 -11.85 -14.25 1.63
N VAL A 38 -10.61 -14.09 1.18
CA VAL A 38 -9.81 -12.91 1.47
C VAL A 38 -10.40 -11.66 0.82
N LYS A 39 -10.90 -11.77 -0.43
CA LYS A 39 -11.60 -10.67 -1.09
C LYS A 39 -12.87 -10.26 -0.36
N ASP A 40 -13.66 -11.22 0.09
CA ASP A 40 -14.90 -10.96 0.83
C ASP A 40 -14.59 -10.25 2.17
N ILE A 41 -13.54 -10.67 2.88
CA ILE A 41 -13.10 -10.04 4.13
C ILE A 41 -12.60 -8.60 3.89
N ARG A 42 -11.68 -8.41 2.95
CA ARG A 42 -11.03 -7.11 2.71
C ARG A 42 -11.95 -6.12 1.98
N GLY A 43 -12.90 -6.60 1.19
CA GLY A 43 -13.92 -5.79 0.51
C GLY A 43 -15.11 -5.39 1.40
N ARG A 44 -15.21 -5.93 2.62
CA ARG A 44 -16.35 -5.74 3.53
C ARG A 44 -16.71 -4.27 3.78
N PHE A 45 -15.72 -3.39 3.84
CA PHE A 45 -15.90 -1.97 4.15
C PHE A 45 -15.81 -1.08 2.91
N GLN A 46 -16.29 -1.58 1.76
CA GLN A 46 -16.25 -0.86 0.46
C GLN A 46 -14.84 -0.58 -0.07
N GLY A 47 -13.81 -1.25 0.48
CA GLY A 47 -12.46 -1.23 -0.08
C GLY A 47 -12.40 -1.99 -1.40
N GLU A 48 -11.77 -1.41 -2.41
CA GLU A 48 -11.60 -2.06 -3.71
C GLU A 48 -10.22 -2.72 -3.79
N LEU A 49 -10.17 -3.99 -4.18
CA LEU A 49 -8.91 -4.70 -4.37
C LEU A 49 -8.47 -4.64 -5.83
N ILE A 50 -7.35 -3.96 -6.09
CA ILE A 50 -6.76 -3.86 -7.42
C ILE A 50 -5.65 -4.90 -7.58
N SER A 51 -5.67 -5.64 -8.69
CA SER A 51 -4.60 -6.58 -9.00
C SER A 51 -3.24 -5.89 -9.10
N THR A 52 -2.20 -6.47 -8.48
CA THR A 52 -0.80 -6.06 -8.64
C THR A 52 -0.36 -5.90 -10.11
N LEU A 53 -0.95 -6.65 -11.05
CA LEU A 53 -0.61 -6.59 -12.47
C LEU A 53 -1.17 -5.35 -13.17
N THR A 54 -2.24 -4.77 -12.65
CA THR A 54 -2.96 -3.63 -13.24
C THR A 54 -2.94 -2.38 -12.36
N ALA A 55 -2.38 -2.48 -11.15
CA ALA A 55 -2.32 -1.43 -10.14
C ALA A 55 -1.89 -0.07 -10.71
N THR A 56 -0.69 0.00 -11.30
CA THR A 56 -0.16 1.24 -11.91
C THR A 56 -1.14 1.83 -12.94
N LYS A 57 -1.67 1.00 -13.85
CA LYS A 57 -2.60 1.46 -14.89
C LYS A 57 -3.89 2.00 -14.30
N GLN A 58 -4.43 1.33 -13.28
CA GLN A 58 -5.67 1.73 -12.63
C GLN A 58 -5.49 3.01 -11.81
N ILE A 59 -4.37 3.16 -11.11
CA ILE A 59 -4.03 4.36 -10.34
C ILE A 59 -3.95 5.58 -11.27
N ILE A 60 -3.18 5.48 -12.35
CA ILE A 60 -3.09 6.56 -13.36
C ILE A 60 -4.45 6.87 -13.97
N LYS A 61 -5.27 5.86 -14.25
CA LYS A 61 -6.62 6.05 -14.79
C LYS A 61 -7.53 6.77 -13.80
N ASN A 62 -7.48 6.41 -12.53
CA ASN A 62 -8.27 7.08 -11.49
C ASN A 62 -7.88 8.55 -11.37
N GLU A 63 -6.58 8.83 -11.33
CA GLU A 63 -6.05 10.21 -11.27
C GLU A 63 -6.55 11.05 -12.46
N LYS A 64 -6.40 10.54 -13.68
CA LYS A 64 -6.89 11.21 -14.90
C LYS A 64 -8.40 11.46 -14.93
N ASN A 65 -9.16 10.65 -14.20
CA ASN A 65 -10.62 10.76 -14.11
C ASN A 65 -11.08 11.56 -12.88
N GLY A 66 -10.16 12.15 -12.10
CA GLY A 66 -10.48 12.88 -10.87
C GLY A 66 -11.01 11.99 -9.75
N ILE A 67 -10.73 10.68 -9.78
CA ILE A 67 -11.12 9.74 -8.73
C ILE A 67 -10.03 9.73 -7.66
N LEU A 68 -10.18 10.59 -6.66
CA LEU A 68 -9.30 10.63 -5.50
C LEU A 68 -9.42 9.34 -4.67
N GLY A 69 -8.28 8.81 -4.24
CA GLY A 69 -8.22 7.52 -3.57
C GLY A 69 -6.99 7.35 -2.71
N VAL A 70 -7.11 6.50 -1.69
CA VAL A 70 -5.98 6.03 -0.89
C VAL A 70 -5.54 4.67 -1.40
N TYR A 71 -4.29 4.57 -1.85
CA TYR A 71 -3.73 3.34 -2.40
C TYR A 71 -2.82 2.67 -1.37
N ALA A 72 -3.33 1.62 -0.73
CA ALA A 72 -2.57 0.85 0.24
C ALA A 72 -1.54 -0.04 -0.48
N MET A 73 -0.28 0.37 -0.38
CA MET A 73 0.88 -0.40 -0.86
C MET A 73 1.71 -0.93 0.31
N ILE A 74 2.14 -2.18 0.17
CA ILE A 74 3.03 -2.85 1.13
C ILE A 74 4.37 -3.11 0.42
N ALA A 75 5.43 -2.47 0.89
CA ALA A 75 6.70 -2.34 0.16
C ALA A 75 7.90 -3.07 0.81
N ASP A 76 7.68 -3.80 1.91
CA ASP A 76 8.73 -4.47 2.69
C ASP A 76 9.04 -5.91 2.24
N GLN A 77 8.41 -6.38 1.17
CA GLN A 77 8.80 -7.64 0.52
C GLN A 77 9.85 -7.41 -0.55
N SER A 78 10.64 -8.44 -0.86
CA SER A 78 11.60 -8.36 -1.96
C SER A 78 10.92 -8.47 -3.34
N PRO A 79 11.24 -7.58 -4.30
CA PRO A 79 10.89 -7.79 -5.69
C PRO A 79 11.63 -9.00 -6.26
N LYS A 80 11.15 -9.50 -7.40
CA LYS A 80 11.92 -10.48 -8.18
C LYS A 80 13.22 -9.82 -8.67
N ILE A 81 14.35 -10.50 -8.51
CA ILE A 81 15.70 -10.00 -8.87
C ILE A 81 15.72 -9.47 -10.31
N ASN A 82 15.16 -10.21 -11.27
CA ASN A 82 15.12 -9.80 -12.69
C ASN A 82 14.21 -8.61 -13.01
N ARG A 83 13.50 -8.06 -12.02
CA ARG A 83 12.61 -6.91 -12.15
C ARG A 83 12.98 -5.78 -11.19
N THR A 84 14.01 -5.95 -10.35
CA THR A 84 14.42 -4.90 -9.43
C THR A 84 15.14 -3.79 -10.19
N LYS A 85 14.94 -2.56 -9.72
CA LYS A 85 15.59 -1.35 -10.28
C LYS A 85 16.45 -0.63 -9.25
N ALA A 86 16.33 -1.02 -7.99
CA ALA A 86 17.02 -0.41 -6.87
C ALA A 86 17.42 -1.47 -5.86
N TRP A 87 18.48 -1.15 -5.13
CA TRP A 87 19.07 -1.97 -4.08
C TRP A 87 19.45 -1.06 -2.92
N THR A 88 19.39 -1.59 -1.71
CA THR A 88 19.74 -0.81 -0.52
C THR A 88 20.33 -1.70 0.56
N GLU A 89 21.03 -1.10 1.50
CA GLU A 89 21.46 -1.79 2.71
C GLU A 89 20.29 -1.87 3.70
N PHE A 90 19.94 -3.08 4.09
CA PHE A 90 18.94 -3.34 5.10
C PHE A 90 19.46 -4.39 6.07
N MET A 91 19.58 -4.01 7.35
CA MET A 91 20.09 -4.87 8.42
C MET A 91 21.45 -5.51 8.09
N GLY A 92 22.37 -4.74 7.49
CA GLY A 92 23.71 -5.20 7.13
C GLY A 92 23.78 -6.09 5.89
N SER A 93 22.70 -6.20 5.11
CA SER A 93 22.67 -6.93 3.84
C SER A 93 22.15 -6.06 2.71
N THR A 94 22.73 -6.17 1.51
CA THR A 94 22.21 -5.51 0.31
C THR A 94 21.01 -6.28 -0.21
N VAL A 95 19.84 -5.65 -0.22
CA VAL A 95 18.56 -6.25 -0.64
C VAL A 95 17.93 -5.46 -1.78
N PRO A 96 17.19 -6.11 -2.69
CA PRO A 96 16.44 -5.41 -3.72
C PRO A 96 15.17 -4.82 -3.13
N VAL A 97 14.75 -3.65 -3.62
CA VAL A 97 13.56 -2.93 -3.10
C VAL A 97 12.61 -2.47 -4.21
N PHE A 98 11.34 -2.28 -3.84
CA PHE A 98 10.31 -1.81 -4.77
C PHE A 98 10.37 -0.29 -4.96
N MET A 99 10.44 0.15 -6.22
CA MET A 99 10.40 1.57 -6.63
C MET A 99 9.01 2.05 -7.05
N GLY A 100 8.00 1.19 -6.95
CA GLY A 100 6.66 1.45 -7.50
C GLY A 100 5.95 2.60 -6.80
N THR A 101 6.07 2.68 -5.46
CA THR A 101 5.45 3.74 -4.67
C THR A 101 6.07 5.10 -4.99
N GLU A 102 7.39 5.22 -4.89
CA GLU A 102 8.09 6.47 -5.18
C GLU A 102 7.79 6.99 -6.59
N LYS A 103 7.91 6.12 -7.61
CA LYS A 103 7.65 6.53 -8.98
C LYS A 103 6.23 7.05 -9.16
N LEU A 104 5.22 6.31 -8.66
CA LEU A 104 3.83 6.72 -8.79
C LEU A 104 3.53 8.01 -8.02
N SER A 105 4.07 8.15 -6.81
CA SER A 105 3.87 9.36 -6.01
C SER A 105 4.47 10.59 -6.68
N LYS A 106 5.67 10.48 -7.27
CA LYS A 106 6.31 11.58 -8.00
C LYS A 106 5.57 11.93 -9.29
N GLU A 107 5.16 10.92 -10.06
CA GLU A 107 4.51 11.11 -11.37
C GLU A 107 3.09 11.69 -11.24
N LEU A 108 2.39 11.38 -10.14
CA LEU A 108 0.98 11.76 -9.92
C LEU A 108 0.78 12.73 -8.77
N ASP A 109 1.87 13.29 -8.21
CA ASP A 109 1.84 14.22 -7.07
C ASP A 109 1.01 13.70 -5.87
N MET A 110 1.20 12.42 -5.52
CA MET A 110 0.43 11.78 -4.46
C MET A 110 1.21 11.75 -3.14
N ALA A 111 0.66 12.37 -2.10
CA ALA A 111 1.23 12.32 -0.76
C ALA A 111 1.46 10.88 -0.28
N VAL A 112 2.61 10.66 0.37
CA VAL A 112 3.03 9.35 0.87
C VAL A 112 2.94 9.33 2.38
N VAL A 113 2.13 8.42 2.91
CA VAL A 113 1.99 8.20 4.36
C VAL A 113 2.27 6.75 4.73
N TYR A 114 2.90 6.55 5.88
CA TYR A 114 3.14 5.26 6.49
C TYR A 114 2.12 5.00 7.60
N LEU A 115 1.40 3.89 7.53
CA LEU A 115 0.62 3.39 8.66
C LEU A 115 1.54 2.66 9.65
N HIS A 116 1.68 3.24 10.83
CA HIS A 116 2.32 2.63 11.99
C HIS A 116 1.25 2.02 12.89
N VAL A 117 1.37 0.74 13.24
CA VAL A 117 0.40 0.05 14.10
C VAL A 117 1.09 -0.51 15.32
N GLU A 118 0.67 -0.09 16.52
CA GLU A 118 1.19 -0.58 17.79
C GLU A 118 0.14 -1.40 18.53
N LYS A 119 0.54 -2.56 19.04
CA LYS A 119 -0.28 -3.33 19.99
C LYS A 119 0.00 -2.81 21.40
N LYS A 120 -0.88 -1.97 21.96
CA LYS A 120 -0.71 -1.40 23.32
C LYS A 120 -0.93 -2.46 24.40
N LYS A 121 -1.91 -3.34 24.22
CA LYS A 121 -2.21 -4.51 25.09
C LYS A 121 -3.04 -5.54 24.34
N ARG A 122 -3.34 -6.69 24.96
CA ARG A 122 -4.16 -7.75 24.34
C ARG A 122 -5.51 -7.20 23.87
N GLY A 123 -5.77 -7.26 22.56
CA GLY A 123 -7.02 -6.79 21.95
C GLY A 123 -7.09 -5.28 21.68
N PHE A 124 -6.07 -4.49 22.05
CA PHE A 124 -6.04 -3.05 21.86
C PHE A 124 -4.86 -2.65 20.99
N TYR A 125 -5.16 -2.04 19.85
CA TYR A 125 -4.19 -1.58 18.86
C TYR A 125 -4.40 -0.09 18.62
N GLU A 126 -3.30 0.61 18.39
CA GLU A 126 -3.27 2.02 18.00
C GLU A 126 -2.68 2.10 16.60
N ALA A 127 -3.32 2.87 15.73
CA ALA A 127 -2.90 3.07 14.37
C ALA A 127 -2.63 4.56 14.15
N THR A 128 -1.44 4.89 13.67
CA THR A 128 -1.01 6.28 13.44
C THR A 128 -0.49 6.41 12.01
N PHE A 129 -0.95 7.42 11.30
CA PHE A 129 -0.35 7.80 10.03
C PHE A 129 0.85 8.70 10.29
N LYS A 130 2.01 8.29 9.78
CA LYS A 130 3.23 9.09 9.75
C LYS A 130 3.45 9.55 8.32
N THR A 131 3.46 10.85 8.09
CA THR A 131 3.77 11.38 6.77
C THR A 131 5.21 11.09 6.40
N ILE A 132 5.43 10.56 5.19
CA ILE A 132 6.75 10.43 4.59
C ILE A 132 7.04 11.69 3.77
N SER A 133 6.12 12.06 2.85
CA SER A 133 6.23 13.30 2.09
C SER A 133 4.86 13.79 1.63
N TYR A 134 4.65 15.10 1.67
CA TYR A 134 3.51 15.76 1.02
C TYR A 134 3.81 16.17 -0.42
N ASN A 135 5.09 16.39 -0.74
CA ASN A 135 5.55 16.87 -2.04
C ASN A 135 6.54 15.86 -2.62
N PRO A 136 6.09 14.67 -3.05
CA PRO A 136 6.98 13.58 -3.47
C PRO A 136 7.90 14.00 -4.62
N ALA A 137 7.46 14.90 -5.51
CA ALA A 137 8.25 15.40 -6.64
C ALA A 137 9.52 16.19 -6.23
N GLU A 138 9.54 16.73 -5.01
CA GLU A 138 10.70 17.46 -4.46
C GLU A 138 11.67 16.53 -3.72
N GLU A 139 11.27 15.29 -3.43
CA GLU A 139 12.11 14.31 -2.75
C GLU A 139 13.22 13.81 -3.68
N LYS A 140 14.41 13.58 -3.11
CA LYS A 140 15.53 12.98 -3.85
C LYS A 140 15.13 11.61 -4.39
N ASP A 141 15.63 11.29 -5.59
CA ASP A 141 15.52 9.94 -6.12
C ASP A 141 16.32 8.96 -5.26
N PHE A 142 15.76 7.76 -5.07
CA PHE A 142 16.44 6.65 -4.41
C PHE A 142 17.66 6.12 -5.18
#